data_AF-A0A938AG21-F1
#
_entry.id   AF-A0A938AG21-F1
#
_cell.length_a   1.000
_cell.length_b   1.000
_cell.length_c   1.000
_cell.angle_alpha   90.00
_cell.angle_beta   90.00
_cell.angle_gamma   90.00
#
_symmetry.space_group_name_H-M   'P 1'
#
loop_
_entity.id
_entity.type
_entity.pdbx_description
1 polymer ?
#
loop_
_entity_poly.entity_id
_entity_poly.type
_entity_poly.pdbx_seq_one_letter_code
_entity_poly.pdbx_strand_id
1 'polypeptide(L)'
;MPRDSDPTPNELQRAFFEYEPSDLEQALIDWTKDHWPMAARAMVYNKAEADDMISGVKGVRSDEGQLVLSVAARVAVSERELLIRGIAAILPQWLEQTYGLTPKR
;
A
#
# COMPACT_ATOMS: atom_id res chain seq x y z
N MET A 1 -7.39 37.06 -1.47
CA MET A 1 -7.13 35.68 -1.00
C MET A 1 -7.81 35.53 0.34
N PRO A 2 -8.84 34.67 0.49
CA PRO A 2 -9.39 34.40 1.81
C PRO A 2 -8.32 33.72 2.66
N ARG A 3 -8.11 34.24 3.87
CA ARG A 3 -7.24 33.67 4.91
C ARG A 3 -8.00 32.59 5.68
N ASP A 4 -7.20 31.70 6.26
CA ASP A 4 -7.49 30.70 7.29
C ASP A 4 -8.09 29.37 6.79
N SER A 5 -7.24 28.55 6.17
CA SER A 5 -7.34 27.10 6.41
C SER A 5 -6.87 26.85 7.84
N ASP A 6 -7.81 26.50 8.72
CA ASP A 6 -7.54 26.04 10.08
C ASP A 6 -6.26 25.17 10.11
N PRO A 7 -5.20 25.57 10.86
CA PRO A 7 -3.94 24.82 10.92
C PRO A 7 -4.09 23.47 11.64
N THR A 8 -5.27 23.19 12.19
CA THR A 8 -5.60 21.90 12.80
C THR A 8 -5.56 20.81 11.74
N PRO A 9 -4.67 19.80 11.86
CA PRO A 9 -4.59 18.74 10.87
C PRO A 9 -5.92 17.97 10.80
N ASN A 10 -6.34 17.62 9.59
CA ASN A 10 -7.53 16.78 9.38
C ASN A 10 -7.30 15.35 9.93
N GLU A 11 -8.35 14.53 10.00
CA GLU A 11 -8.29 13.18 10.58
C GLU A 11 -7.18 12.32 9.94
N LEU A 12 -7.02 12.39 8.62
CA LEU A 12 -5.97 11.68 7.90
C LEU A 12 -4.58 12.21 8.25
N GLN A 13 -4.42 13.53 8.34
CA GLN A 13 -3.15 14.17 8.70
C GLN A 13 -2.78 13.87 10.17
N ARG A 14 -3.74 13.87 11.09
CA ARG A 14 -3.52 13.44 12.49
C ARG A 14 -3.13 11.96 12.55
N ALA A 15 -3.82 11.11 11.79
CA ALA A 15 -3.46 9.70 11.65
C ALA A 15 -2.08 9.47 11.00
N PHE A 16 -1.47 10.47 10.37
CA PHE A 16 -0.07 10.40 9.91
C PHE A 16 0.92 11.00 10.93
N PHE A 17 0.53 12.05 11.66
CA PHE A 17 1.44 12.79 12.56
C PHE A 17 1.49 12.26 14.00
N GLU A 18 0.42 11.63 14.49
CA GLU A 18 0.29 11.07 15.84
C GLU A 18 0.15 9.54 15.81
N TYR A 19 0.62 8.92 14.72
CA TYR A 19 0.42 7.50 14.46
C TYR A 19 1.29 6.62 15.35
N GLU A 20 0.67 6.01 16.36
CA GLU A 20 1.23 4.84 17.04
C GLU A 20 0.58 3.59 16.43
N PRO A 21 1.33 2.78 15.66
CA PRO A 21 0.78 1.56 15.09
C PRO A 21 0.38 0.59 16.22
N SER A 22 -0.82 0.03 16.11
CA SER A 22 -1.21 -1.12 16.93
C SER A 22 -0.30 -2.33 16.68
N ASP A 23 -0.32 -3.32 17.57
CA ASP A 23 0.47 -4.55 17.40
C ASP A 23 0.20 -5.25 16.06
N LEU A 24 -1.05 -5.22 15.57
CA LEU A 24 -1.42 -5.77 14.27
C LEU A 24 -0.77 -4.97 13.13
N GLU A 25 -0.88 -3.64 13.18
CA GLU A 25 -0.31 -2.76 12.16
C GLU A 25 1.21 -2.87 12.13
N GLN A 26 1.86 -2.92 13.29
CA GLN A 26 3.30 -3.12 13.40
C GLN A 26 3.72 -4.46 12.78
N ALA A 27 3.01 -5.55 13.09
CA ALA A 27 3.27 -6.86 12.50
C ALA A 27 3.10 -6.87 10.97
N LEU A 28 2.07 -6.18 10.45
CA LEU A 28 1.86 -6.02 9.00
C LEU A 28 2.98 -5.18 8.36
N ILE A 29 3.39 -4.09 9.00
CA ILE A 29 4.48 -3.22 8.52
C ILE A 29 5.78 -4.03 8.45
N ASP A 30 6.12 -4.78 9.47
CA ASP A 30 7.37 -5.54 9.51
C ASP A 30 7.35 -6.69 8.50
N TRP A 31 6.23 -7.42 8.40
CA TRP A 31 6.09 -8.47 7.39
C TRP A 31 6.20 -7.91 5.97
N THR A 32 5.54 -6.79 5.68
CA THR A 32 5.61 -6.18 4.34
C THR A 32 6.99 -5.62 4.02
N LYS A 33 7.72 -5.04 5.00
CA LYS A 33 9.12 -4.64 4.82
C LYS A 33 10.02 -5.81 4.45
N ASP A 34 9.89 -6.93 5.16
CA ASP A 34 10.72 -8.12 4.93
C ASP A 34 10.48 -8.75 3.56
N HIS A 35 9.25 -8.69 3.08
CA HIS A 35 8.83 -9.31 1.83
C HIS A 35 8.81 -8.34 0.63
N TRP A 36 9.01 -7.03 0.86
CA TRP A 36 9.07 -6.02 -0.18
C TRP A 36 10.10 -6.33 -1.28
N PRO A 37 11.33 -6.78 -0.99
CA PRO A 37 12.30 -7.11 -2.05
C PRO A 37 11.79 -8.20 -3.00
N MET A 38 10.98 -9.14 -2.51
CA MET A 38 10.36 -10.17 -3.35
C MET A 38 9.25 -9.58 -4.22
N ALA A 39 8.38 -8.75 -3.65
CA ALA A 39 7.32 -8.06 -4.39
C ALA A 39 7.91 -7.12 -5.47
N ALA A 40 8.98 -6.39 -5.14
CA ALA A 40 9.68 -5.52 -6.08
C ALA A 40 10.24 -6.29 -7.28
N ARG A 41 10.80 -7.49 -7.07
CA ARG A 41 11.22 -8.37 -8.17
C ARG A 41 10.05 -8.85 -9.02
N ALA A 42 8.88 -9.03 -8.43
CA ALA A 42 7.68 -9.49 -9.13
C ALA A 42 6.99 -8.40 -9.97
N MET A 43 7.38 -7.11 -9.84
CA MET A 43 6.80 -5.99 -10.60
C MET A 43 6.81 -6.18 -12.12
N VAL A 44 7.75 -6.97 -12.65
CA VAL A 44 7.83 -7.31 -14.08
C VAL A 44 6.59 -8.08 -14.54
N TYR A 45 6.04 -8.95 -13.69
CA TYR A 45 4.85 -9.75 -14.00
C TYR A 45 3.56 -8.93 -13.93
N ASN A 46 3.57 -7.81 -13.20
CA ASN A 46 2.43 -6.92 -13.02
C ASN A 46 2.27 -5.91 -14.16
N LYS A 47 3.12 -5.99 -15.20
CA LYS A 47 3.12 -5.03 -16.31
C LYS A 47 1.77 -4.94 -17.02
N ALA A 48 1.13 -6.06 -17.34
CA ALA A 48 -0.11 -6.05 -18.11
C ALA A 48 -1.25 -5.33 -17.35
N GLU A 49 -1.41 -5.63 -16.06
CA GLU A 49 -2.39 -4.94 -15.22
C GLU A 49 -2.03 -3.46 -14.99
N ALA A 50 -0.75 -3.17 -14.78
CA ALA A 50 -0.28 -1.79 -14.60
C ALA A 50 -0.52 -0.93 -15.86
N ASP A 51 -0.30 -1.49 -17.06
CA ASP A 51 -0.55 -0.81 -18.32
C ASP A 51 -2.06 -0.57 -18.53
N ASP A 52 -2.92 -1.51 -18.12
CA ASP A 52 -4.38 -1.35 -18.13
C ASP A 52 -4.84 -0.25 -17.16
N MET A 53 -4.29 -0.24 -15.94
CA MET A 53 -4.58 0.76 -14.90
C MET A 53 -4.36 2.20 -15.38
N ILE A 54 -3.34 2.43 -16.22
CA ILE A 54 -2.97 3.76 -16.69
C ILE A 54 -3.42 4.06 -18.12
N SER A 55 -4.09 3.12 -18.79
CA SER A 55 -4.48 3.21 -20.21
C SER A 55 -5.30 4.46 -20.55
N GLY A 56 -6.03 5.02 -19.59
CA GLY A 56 -6.86 6.23 -19.73
C GLY A 56 -6.19 7.55 -19.30
N VAL A 57 -4.96 7.52 -18.79
CA VAL A 57 -4.29 8.72 -18.25
C VAL A 57 -3.87 9.64 -19.39
N LYS A 58 -4.45 10.85 -19.42
CA LYS A 58 -4.16 11.89 -20.43
C LYS A 58 -3.19 12.93 -19.88
N GLY A 59 -2.47 13.62 -20.78
CA GLY A 59 -1.65 14.78 -20.43
C GLY A 59 -0.17 14.49 -20.14
N VAL A 60 0.24 13.23 -20.15
CA VAL A 60 1.66 12.85 -20.06
C VAL A 60 2.27 12.90 -21.46
N ARG A 61 3.09 13.92 -21.72
CA ARG A 61 3.60 14.25 -23.06
C ARG A 61 5.03 13.79 -23.32
N SER A 62 5.78 13.40 -22.28
CA SER A 62 7.16 12.92 -22.41
C SER A 62 7.23 11.40 -22.26
N ASP A 63 8.13 10.78 -23.03
CA ASP A 63 8.41 9.35 -22.93
C ASP A 63 8.89 8.96 -21.53
N GLU A 64 9.71 9.83 -20.91
CA GLU A 64 10.14 9.68 -19.52
C GLU A 64 8.95 9.72 -18.55
N GLY A 65 8.00 10.64 -18.77
CA GLY A 65 6.79 10.72 -17.95
C GLY A 65 5.91 9.48 -18.07
N GLN A 66 5.80 8.91 -19.28
CA GLN A 66 5.09 7.66 -19.49
C GLN A 66 5.79 6.49 -18.79
N LEU A 67 7.13 6.43 -18.87
CA LEU A 67 7.91 5.40 -18.19
C LEU A 67 7.74 5.48 -16.67
N VAL A 68 7.84 6.68 -16.08
CA VAL A 68 7.63 6.90 -14.65
C VAL A 68 6.23 6.47 -14.23
N LEU A 69 5.20 6.83 -15.01
CA LEU A 69 3.82 6.43 -14.74
C LEU A 69 3.65 4.91 -14.77
N SER A 70 4.21 4.23 -15.77
CA SER A 70 4.19 2.76 -15.85
C SER A 70 4.91 2.09 -14.68
N VAL A 71 6.05 2.63 -14.24
CA VAL A 71 6.77 2.11 -13.07
C VAL A 71 5.95 2.31 -11.80
N ALA A 72 5.38 3.49 -11.59
CA ALA A 72 4.53 3.78 -10.43
C ALA A 72 3.30 2.87 -10.38
N ALA A 73 2.66 2.60 -11.52
CA ALA A 73 1.53 1.68 -11.59
C ALA A 73 1.93 0.24 -11.21
N ARG A 74 3.09 -0.23 -11.66
CA ARG A 74 3.61 -1.56 -11.26
C ARG A 74 3.92 -1.63 -9.77
N VAL A 75 4.46 -0.56 -9.20
CA VAL A 75 4.69 -0.44 -7.74
C VAL A 75 3.36 -0.56 -7.01
N ALA A 76 2.35 0.22 -7.40
CA ALA A 76 1.03 0.21 -6.77
C ALA A 76 0.34 -1.16 -6.81
N VAL A 77 0.38 -1.86 -7.96
CA VAL A 77 -0.16 -3.22 -8.07
C VAL A 77 0.56 -4.18 -7.12
N SER A 78 1.88 -4.07 -7.05
CA SER A 78 2.71 -4.95 -6.20
C SER A 78 2.51 -4.68 -4.71
N GLU A 79 2.39 -3.42 -4.31
CA GLU A 79 2.06 -3.01 -2.94
C GLU A 79 0.68 -3.54 -2.53
N ARG A 80 -0.32 -3.38 -3.39
CA ARG A 80 -1.67 -3.92 -3.15
C ARG A 80 -1.64 -5.41 -2.90
N GLU A 81 -0.99 -6.18 -3.77
CA GLU A 81 -0.90 -7.63 -3.59
C GLU A 81 -0.13 -8.02 -2.34
N LEU A 82 0.99 -7.34 -2.08
CA LEU A 82 1.80 -7.62 -0.91
C LEU A 82 1.03 -7.36 0.38
N LEU A 83 0.28 -6.26 0.45
CA LEU A 83 -0.56 -5.93 1.59
C LEU A 83 -1.65 -6.99 1.81
N ILE A 84 -2.35 -7.40 0.75
CA ILE A 84 -3.39 -8.45 0.84
C ILE A 84 -2.78 -9.76 1.35
N ARG A 85 -1.61 -10.15 0.83
CA ARG A 85 -0.89 -11.35 1.28
C ARG A 85 -0.41 -11.23 2.73
N GLY A 86 0.05 -10.05 3.13
CA GLY A 86 0.44 -9.74 4.50
C GLY A 86 -0.73 -9.87 5.47
N ILE A 87 -1.89 -9.30 5.12
CA ILE A 87 -3.13 -9.45 5.89
C ILE A 87 -3.49 -10.93 6.02
N ALA A 88 -3.50 -11.68 4.92
CA ALA A 88 -3.82 -13.10 4.96
C ALA A 88 -2.85 -13.93 5.81
N ALA A 89 -1.56 -13.53 5.88
CA ALA A 89 -0.55 -14.21 6.66
C ALA A 89 -0.61 -13.85 8.16
N ILE A 90 -0.83 -12.58 8.49
CA ILE A 90 -0.74 -12.05 9.87
C ILE A 90 -2.07 -12.13 10.61
N LEU A 91 -3.19 -11.81 9.93
CA LEU A 91 -4.49 -11.67 10.57
C LEU A 91 -4.94 -12.94 11.33
N PRO A 92 -4.76 -14.17 10.81
CA PRO A 92 -5.17 -15.36 11.55
C PRO A 92 -4.42 -15.54 12.87
N GLN A 93 -3.10 -15.31 12.86
CA GLN A 93 -2.27 -15.42 14.06
C GLN A 93 -2.66 -14.35 15.09
N TRP A 94 -2.88 -13.11 14.63
CA TRP A 94 -3.30 -12.02 15.50
C TRP A 94 -4.67 -12.28 16.12
N LEU A 95 -5.66 -12.76 15.34
CA LEU A 95 -6.99 -13.11 15.85
C LEU A 95 -6.94 -14.19 16.95
N GLU A 96 -6.07 -15.19 16.79
CA GLU A 96 -5.87 -16.24 17.78
C GLU A 96 -5.24 -15.70 19.05
N GLN A 97 -4.19 -14.88 18.94
CA GLN A 97 -3.48 -14.32 20.08
C GLN A 97 -4.30 -13.29 20.86
N THR A 98 -5.04 -12.43 20.18
CA THR A 98 -5.79 -11.33 20.80
C THR A 98 -7.15 -11.77 21.33
N TYR A 99 -7.84 -12.67 20.60
CA TYR A 99 -9.22 -13.03 20.92
C TYR A 99 -9.46 -14.53 21.13
N GLY A 100 -8.44 -15.38 20.98
CA GLY A 100 -8.61 -16.84 21.03
C GLY A 100 -9.44 -17.39 19.87
N LEU A 101 -9.55 -16.65 18.76
CA LEU A 101 -10.33 -17.04 17.59
C LEU A 101 -9.42 -17.75 16.59
N THR A 102 -9.75 -18.99 16.23
CA THR A 102 -9.05 -19.74 15.16
C THR A 102 -9.91 -19.71 13.89
N PRO A 103 -9.55 -18.90 12.88
CA PRO A 103 -10.31 -18.86 11.62
C PRO A 103 -10.29 -20.24 10.95
N LYS A 104 -11.45 -20.70 10.47
CA LYS A 104 -11.52 -21.90 9.64
C LYS A 104 -10.91 -21.57 8.28
N ARG A 105 -9.96 -22.41 7.85
CA ARG A 105 -9.34 -22.32 6.52
C ARG A 105 -10.31 -22.70 5.42
#